data_AF-A0A396SIZ8-F1
#
_entry.id   AF-A0A396SIZ8-F1
#
_cell.length_a   1.000
_cell.length_b   1.000
_cell.length_c   1.000
_cell.angle_alpha   90.00
_cell.angle_beta   90.00
_cell.angle_gamma   90.00
#
_symmetry.space_group_name_H-M   'P 1'
#
loop_
_entity.id
_entity.type
_entity.pdbx_description
1 polymer ?
#
loop_
_entity_poly.entity_id
_entity_poly.type
_entity_poly.pdbx_seq_one_letter_code
_entity_poly.pdbx_strand_id
1 'polypeptide(L)'
;MTEQEKNDLLNDVKSYLRITWNEEDEDLSKMIDRNIAYFKTVTGSDVDFVNDGQNRQLLLDRCRYVRNHAVEEFEENFRSEIMNLQFRLYVVEETTNGTT
;
A
#
# COMPACT_ATOMS: atom_id res chain seq x y z
N MET A 1 9.18 -2.22 8.83
CA MET A 1 7.80 -2.31 9.36
C MET A 1 7.82 -3.22 10.58
N THR A 2 7.26 -2.74 11.68
CA THR A 2 7.12 -3.45 12.97
C THR A 2 5.85 -4.29 13.00
N GLU A 3 5.73 -5.20 13.98
CA GLU A 3 4.52 -6.01 14.16
C GLU A 3 3.30 -5.18 14.56
N GLN A 4 3.48 -4.08 15.31
CA GLN A 4 2.36 -3.17 15.61
C GLN A 4 1.83 -2.49 14.35
N GLU A 5 2.72 -1.99 13.50
CA GLU A 5 2.34 -1.34 12.24
C GLU A 5 1.60 -2.29 11.30
N LYS A 6 2.01 -3.56 11.24
CA LYS A 6 1.29 -4.59 10.49
C LYS A 6 -0.11 -4.82 11.03
N ASN A 7 -0.26 -4.92 12.34
CA ASN A 7 -1.57 -5.11 12.97
C ASN A 7 -2.48 -3.90 12.73
N ASP A 8 -1.94 -2.68 12.77
CA ASP A 8 -2.69 -1.47 12.47
C ASP A 8 -3.17 -1.46 11.01
N LEU A 9 -2.29 -1.81 10.05
CA LEU A 9 -2.67 -1.95 8.64
C LEU A 9 -3.70 -3.05 8.42
N LEU A 10 -3.56 -4.19 9.10
CA LEU A 10 -4.55 -5.28 9.04
C LEU A 10 -5.92 -4.80 9.53
N ASN A 11 -5.97 -4.08 10.65
CA ASN A 11 -7.20 -3.53 11.19
C ASN A 11 -7.83 -2.50 10.24
N ASP A 12 -7.02 -1.65 9.60
CA ASP A 12 -7.50 -0.69 8.60
C ASP A 12 -8.08 -1.39 7.38
N VAL A 13 -7.40 -2.43 6.87
CA VAL A 13 -7.91 -3.24 5.76
C VAL A 13 -9.22 -3.92 6.13
N LYS A 14 -9.31 -4.51 7.32
CA LYS A 14 -10.54 -5.13 7.81
C LYS A 14 -11.68 -4.12 7.90
N SER A 15 -11.42 -2.95 8.49
CA SER A 15 -12.38 -1.86 8.58
C SER A 15 -12.84 -1.39 7.20
N TYR A 16 -11.90 -1.16 6.28
CA TYR A 16 -12.17 -0.70 4.92
C TYR A 16 -13.00 -1.71 4.11
N LEU A 17 -12.70 -2.99 4.27
CA LEU A 17 -13.37 -4.10 3.60
C LEU A 17 -14.62 -4.60 4.35
N ARG A 18 -14.98 -3.96 5.46
CA ARG A 18 -16.09 -4.34 6.36
C ARG A 18 -16.03 -5.80 6.83
N ILE A 19 -14.83 -6.29 7.11
CA ILE A 19 -14.57 -7.62 7.66
C ILE A 19 -14.57 -7.50 9.19
N THR A 20 -15.47 -8.23 9.84
CA THR A 20 -15.63 -8.18 11.31
C THR A 20 -15.12 -9.43 12.02
N TRP A 21 -14.64 -10.43 11.29
CA TRP A 21 -14.10 -11.69 11.81
C TRP A 21 -12.58 -11.76 11.69
N ASN A 22 -11.96 -12.71 12.39
CA ASN A 22 -10.51 -12.87 12.46
C ASN A 22 -9.99 -14.14 11.75
N GLU A 23 -10.88 -14.98 11.23
CA GLU A 23 -10.50 -16.26 10.60
C GLU A 23 -9.62 -16.06 9.35
N GLU A 24 -9.76 -14.92 8.68
CA GLU A 24 -9.01 -14.56 7.47
C GLU A 24 -7.79 -13.68 7.77
N ASP A 25 -7.46 -13.40 9.03
CA ASP A 25 -6.40 -12.44 9.39
C ASP A 25 -5.03 -12.82 8.81
N GLU A 26 -4.71 -14.11 8.77
CA GLU A 26 -3.47 -14.61 8.18
C GLU A 26 -3.44 -14.39 6.65
N ASP A 27 -4.56 -14.63 5.98
CA ASP A 27 -4.68 -14.48 4.52
C ASP A 27 -4.70 -13.00 4.11
N LEU A 28 -5.38 -12.15 4.90
CA LEU A 28 -5.37 -10.70 4.73
C LEU A 28 -3.96 -10.14 4.94
N SER A 29 -3.22 -10.62 5.95
CA SER A 29 -1.83 -10.21 6.18
C SER A 29 -0.94 -10.57 4.98
N LYS A 30 -1.05 -11.80 4.46
CA LYS A 30 -0.33 -12.20 3.23
C LYS A 30 -0.76 -11.38 2.01
N MET A 31 -2.03 -10.97 1.93
CA MET A 31 -2.51 -10.08 0.86
C MET A 31 -1.87 -8.69 0.98
N ILE A 32 -1.80 -8.12 2.18
CA ILE A 32 -1.17 -6.83 2.46
C ILE A 32 0.31 -6.88 2.07
N ASP A 33 1.04 -7.91 2.50
CA ASP A 33 2.47 -8.07 2.16
C ASP A 33 2.71 -8.11 0.64
N ARG A 34 1.86 -8.84 -0.10
CA ARG A 34 1.94 -8.88 -1.57
C ARG A 34 1.68 -7.52 -2.21
N ASN A 35 0.74 -6.75 -1.67
CA ASN A 35 0.43 -5.42 -2.18
C ASN A 35 1.54 -4.41 -1.86
N ILE A 36 2.14 -4.48 -0.67
CA ILE A 36 3.33 -3.67 -0.31
C ILE A 36 4.48 -3.99 -1.27
N ALA A 37 4.75 -5.28 -1.51
CA ALA A 37 5.78 -5.70 -2.45
C ALA A 37 5.52 -5.18 -3.86
N TYR A 38 4.27 -5.20 -4.32
CA TYR A 38 3.87 -4.61 -5.61
C TYR A 38 4.24 -3.13 -5.70
N PHE A 39 3.88 -2.32 -4.70
CA PHE A 39 4.21 -0.89 -4.73
C PHE A 39 5.71 -0.64 -4.68
N LYS A 40 6.47 -1.44 -3.92
CA LYS A 40 7.93 -1.39 -3.94
C LYS A 40 8.51 -1.69 -5.33
N THR A 41 7.97 -2.68 -6.03
CA THR A 41 8.39 -2.99 -7.41
C THR A 41 8.07 -1.87 -8.39
N VAL A 42 6.88 -1.27 -8.30
CA VAL A 42 6.45 -0.21 -9.22
C VAL A 42 7.16 1.11 -8.94
N THR A 43 7.43 1.43 -7.67
CA THR A 43 8.08 2.69 -7.28
C THR A 43 9.61 2.62 -7.31
N GLY A 44 10.18 1.43 -7.18
CA GLY A 44 11.63 1.24 -7.06
C GLY A 44 12.17 1.47 -5.64
N SER A 45 11.35 1.96 -4.71
CA SER A 45 11.77 2.37 -3.36
C SER A 45 10.78 1.88 -2.32
N ASP A 46 11.18 1.89 -1.05
CA ASP A 46 10.28 1.57 0.05
C ASP A 46 9.25 2.70 0.23
N VAL A 47 7.97 2.32 0.34
CA VAL A 47 6.85 3.25 0.50
C VAL A 47 6.35 3.22 1.93
N ASP A 48 6.22 4.39 2.55
CA ASP A 48 5.63 4.51 3.88
C ASP A 48 4.09 4.47 3.78
N PHE A 49 3.51 3.33 4.16
CA PHE A 49 2.05 3.12 4.28
C PHE A 49 1.51 3.42 5.68
N VAL A 50 2.38 3.70 6.63
CA VAL A 50 2.03 3.93 8.02
C VAL A 50 1.84 5.43 8.25
N ASN A 51 2.83 6.27 8.00
CA ASN A 51 2.70 7.68 8.39
C ASN A 51 2.05 8.56 7.31
N ASP A 52 1.98 8.08 6.07
CA ASP A 52 1.37 8.79 4.95
C ASP A 52 -0.04 8.25 4.66
N GLY A 53 -1.06 9.08 4.96
CA GLY A 53 -2.46 8.73 4.74
C GLY A 53 -2.84 8.53 3.26
N GLN A 54 -2.16 9.18 2.32
CA GLN A 54 -2.42 8.98 0.89
C GLN A 54 -1.88 7.62 0.43
N ASN A 55 -0.65 7.29 0.84
CA ASN A 55 -0.07 5.99 0.52
C ASN A 55 -0.89 4.87 1.16
N ARG A 56 -1.28 5.04 2.42
CA ARG A 56 -2.16 4.12 3.14
C ARG A 56 -3.46 3.90 2.37
N GLN A 57 -4.14 4.96 1.96
CA GLN A 57 -5.39 4.86 1.20
C GLN A 57 -5.19 4.08 -0.12
N LEU A 58 -4.09 4.32 -0.83
CA LEU A 58 -3.77 3.61 -2.07
C LEU A 58 -3.58 2.09 -1.84
N LEU A 59 -2.96 1.70 -0.72
CA LEU A 59 -2.84 0.30 -0.31
C LEU A 59 -4.20 -0.34 0.00
N LEU A 60 -5.07 0.38 0.72
CA LEU A 60 -6.43 -0.07 1.04
C LEU A 60 -7.25 -0.28 -0.25
N ASP A 61 -7.17 0.65 -1.18
CA ASP A 61 -7.83 0.55 -2.48
C ASP A 61 -7.33 -0.65 -3.27
N ARG A 62 -6.02 -0.89 -3.31
CA ARG A 62 -5.48 -2.10 -3.95
C ARG A 62 -6.00 -3.38 -3.31
N CYS A 63 -6.04 -3.45 -1.98
CA CYS A 63 -6.59 -4.60 -1.26
C CYS A 63 -8.06 -4.86 -1.64
N ARG A 64 -8.87 -3.80 -1.81
CA ARG A 64 -10.25 -3.92 -2.29
C ARG A 64 -10.34 -4.50 -3.70
N TYR A 65 -9.49 -4.05 -4.61
CA TYR A 65 -9.46 -4.58 -5.99
C TYR A 65 -9.04 -6.04 -6.03
N VAL A 66 -8.02 -6.42 -5.24
CA VAL A 66 -7.58 -7.83 -5.13
C VAL A 66 -8.71 -8.71 -4.61
N ARG A 67 -9.39 -8.30 -3.54
CA ARG A 67 -10.50 -9.06 -2.96
C ARG A 67 -11.69 -9.18 -3.91
N ASN A 68 -11.95 -8.15 -4.71
CA ASN A 68 -13.04 -8.13 -5.68
C ASN A 68 -12.68 -8.80 -7.01
N HIS A 69 -11.50 -9.45 -7.11
CA HIS A 69 -10.99 -10.05 -8.35
C HIS A 69 -10.87 -9.06 -9.52
N ALA A 70 -10.74 -7.76 -9.24
CA ALA A 70 -10.64 -6.69 -10.22
C ALA A 70 -9.20 -6.14 -10.32
N VAL A 71 -8.19 -6.87 -9.84
CA VAL A 71 -6.81 -6.38 -9.71
C VAL A 71 -6.21 -5.83 -11.01
N GLU A 72 -6.65 -6.34 -12.16
CA GLU A 72 -6.22 -5.91 -13.50
C GLU A 72 -6.65 -4.46 -13.81
N GLU A 73 -7.80 -4.01 -13.29
CA GLU A 73 -8.31 -2.64 -13.46
C GLU A 73 -7.62 -1.64 -12.53
N PHE A 74 -6.91 -2.10 -11.50
CA PHE A 74 -6.31 -1.23 -10.49
C PHE A 74 -5.27 -0.27 -11.10
N GLU A 75 -4.41 -0.79 -11.97
CA GLU A 75 -3.32 0.02 -12.56
C GLU A 75 -3.87 1.13 -13.45
N GLU A 76 -4.95 0.86 -14.18
CA GLU A 76 -5.59 1.84 -15.03
C GLU A 76 -6.33 2.91 -14.21
N ASN A 77 -7.08 2.48 -13.20
CA ASN A 77 -7.90 3.37 -12.37
C ASN A 77 -7.07 4.27 -11.45
N PHE A 78 -5.92 3.80 -10.97
CA PHE A 78 -5.04 4.54 -10.06
C PHE A 78 -3.71 4.97 -10.71
N ARG A 79 -3.66 4.99 -12.06
CA ARG A 79 -2.44 5.34 -12.80
C ARG A 79 -1.85 6.68 -12.37
N SER A 80 -2.70 7.68 -12.18
CA SER A 80 -2.28 9.03 -11.82
C SER A 80 -1.68 9.07 -10.41
N GLU A 81 -2.29 8.34 -9.49
CA GLU A 81 -1.88 8.22 -8.09
C GLU A 81 -0.55 7.47 -7.97
N ILE A 82 -0.38 6.38 -8.72
CA ILE A 82 0.88 5.63 -8.80
C ILE A 82 1.99 6.52 -9.37
N MET A 83 1.71 7.25 -10.45
CA MET A 83 2.68 8.16 -11.07
C MET A 83 3.07 9.30 -10.11
N ASN A 84 2.09 9.89 -9.40
CA ASN A 84 2.35 10.89 -8.37
C ASN A 84 3.19 10.32 -7.22
N LEU A 85 2.92 9.09 -6.79
CA LEU A 85 3.71 8.40 -5.77
C LEU A 85 5.18 8.25 -6.21
N GLN A 86 5.42 7.76 -7.43
CA GLN A 86 6.77 7.66 -8.01
C GLN A 86 7.49 9.01 -8.02
N PHE A 87 6.82 10.08 -8.46
CA PHE A 87 7.42 11.42 -8.46
C PHE A 87 7.75 11.93 -7.06
N ARG A 88 6.86 11.74 -6.08
CA ARG A 88 7.12 12.16 -4.69
C ARG A 88 8.34 11.46 -4.12
N LEU A 89 8.46 10.15 -4.35
CA LEU A 89 9.60 9.36 -3.86
C LEU A 89 10.90 9.80 -4.52
N TYR A 90 10.89 10.02 -5.83
CA TYR A 90 12.06 10.52 -6.56
C TYR A 90 12.55 11.88 -6.04
N VAL A 91 11.63 12.82 -5.78
CA VAL A 91 11.99 14.14 -5.22
C VAL A 91 12.62 14.00 -3.83
N VAL A 92 12.10 13.09 -3.00
CA VAL A 92 12.67 12.82 -1.68
C VAL A 92 14.09 12.27 -1.81
N GLU A 93 14.32 11.30 -2.70
CA GLU A 93 15.66 10.71 -2.91
C GLU A 93 16.72 11.74 -3.33
N GLU A 94 16.38 12.66 -4.24
CA GLU A 94 17.26 13.76 -4.67
C GLU A 94 17.61 14.71 -3.50
N THR A 95 16.64 15.03 -2.64
CA THR A 95 16.91 15.90 -1.47
C THR A 95 17.83 15.24 -0.44
N THR A 96 17.79 13.92 -0.29
CA THR A 96 18.72 13.17 0.57
C THR A 96 20.12 13.04 -0.04
N ASN A 97 20.25 12.98 -1.37
CA ASN A 97 21.55 12.82 -2.04
C ASN A 97 22.28 14.16 -2.29
N GLY A 98 21.57 15.29 -2.27
CA GLY A 98 22.13 16.63 -2.51
C GLY A 98 22.79 17.33 -1.30
N THR A 99 22.95 16.66 -0.15
CA THR A 99 23.50 17.27 1.08
C THR A 99 24.90 16.74 1.45
N THR A 100 25.72 16.32 0.49
CA THR A 100 27.13 15.95 0.74
C THR A 100 28.09 16.84 -0.02
#